data_AF-A0A6L7CKM0-F1
#
_entry.id   AF-A0A6L7CKM0-F1
#
_cell.length_a   1.000
_cell.length_b   1.000
_cell.length_c   1.000
_cell.angle_alpha   90.00
_cell.angle_beta   90.00
_cell.angle_gamma   90.00
#
_symmetry.space_group_name_H-M   'P 1'
#
loop_
_entity.id
_entity.type
_entity.pdbx_description
1 polymer ?
#
loop_
_entity_poly.entity_id
_entity_poly.type
_entity_poly.pdbx_seq_one_letter_code
_entity_poly.pdbx_strand_id
1 'polypeptide(L)' 'GRVLCVTALGHTVAEAQKRAYALMTDIHWDDCFCRKDIGWRAIEREQN' A
#
# COMPACT_ATOMS: atom_id res chain seq x y z
N GLY A 1 6.29 16.74 -6.54
CA GLY A 1 7.33 15.93 -5.84
C GLY A 1 6.67 14.82 -5.05
N ARG A 2 7.41 14.01 -4.28
CA ARG A 2 6.83 13.04 -3.33
C ARG A 2 6.45 13.76 -2.03
N VAL A 3 5.26 13.47 -1.48
CA VAL A 3 4.74 14.15 -0.28
C VAL A 3 4.82 13.24 0.95
N LEU A 4 4.23 12.05 0.89
CA LEU A 4 4.18 11.08 1.99
C LEU A 4 4.58 9.68 1.53
N CYS A 5 4.96 8.84 2.49
CA CYS A 5 5.17 7.40 2.32
C CYS A 5 4.39 6.64 3.39
N VAL A 6 3.21 6.12 3.04
CA VAL A 6 2.39 5.32 3.95
C VAL A 6 2.98 3.92 4.06
N THR A 7 3.31 3.50 5.27
CA THR A 7 4.01 2.22 5.53
C THR A 7 3.24 1.44 6.58
N ALA A 8 3.09 0.12 6.36
CA ALA A 8 2.49 -0.78 7.32
C ALA A 8 3.28 -2.09 7.41
N LEU A 9 3.23 -2.72 8.57
CA LEU A 9 3.80 -4.06 8.81
C LEU A 9 2.68 -5.10 8.84
N GLY A 10 2.98 -6.30 8.36
CA GLY A 10 2.11 -7.47 8.36
C GLY A 10 2.95 -8.75 8.34
N HIS A 11 2.34 -9.90 8.66
CA HIS A 11 3.00 -11.20 8.63
C HIS A 11 3.25 -11.71 7.19
N THR A 12 2.49 -11.20 6.23
CA THR A 12 2.68 -11.42 4.80
C THR A 12 2.73 -10.09 4.05
N VAL A 13 3.26 -10.10 2.83
CA VAL A 13 3.24 -8.94 1.95
C VAL A 13 1.81 -8.52 1.62
N ALA A 14 0.90 -9.49 1.42
CA ALA A 14 -0.52 -9.21 1.19
C ALA A 14 -1.16 -8.47 2.37
N GLU A 15 -0.86 -8.87 3.60
CA GLU A 15 -1.37 -8.22 4.80
C GLU A 15 -0.80 -6.80 4.96
N ALA A 16 0.52 -6.64 4.80
CA ALA A 16 1.19 -5.35 4.88
C ALA A 16 0.63 -4.37 3.83
N GLN A 17 0.41 -4.83 2.60
CA GLN A 17 -0.18 -4.03 1.53
C GLN A 17 -1.60 -3.58 1.89
N LYS A 18 -2.46 -4.50 2.34
CA LYS A 18 -3.85 -4.18 2.72
C LYS A 18 -3.90 -3.14 3.83
N ARG A 19 -3.05 -3.27 4.86
CA ARG A 19 -2.94 -2.32 5.96
C ARG A 19 -2.44 -0.95 5.49
N ALA A 20 -1.47 -0.90 4.58
CA ALA A 20 -0.96 0.36 4.03
C ALA A 20 -2.05 1.13 3.25
N TYR A 21 -2.85 0.46 2.42
CA TYR A 21 -3.98 1.10 1.73
C TYR A 21 -5.11 1.49 2.69
N ALA A 22 -5.36 0.71 3.75
CA ALA A 22 -6.32 1.08 4.77
C ALA A 22 -5.91 2.38 5.49
N LEU A 23 -4.63 2.53 5.88
CA LEU A 23 -4.10 3.77 6.46
C LEU A 23 -4.21 4.97 5.52
N MET A 24 -4.11 4.74 4.21
CA MET A 24 -4.25 5.80 3.22
C MET A 24 -5.70 6.30 3.09
N THR A 25 -6.70 5.52 3.50
CA THR A 25 -8.12 5.84 3.31
C THR A 25 -8.55 7.12 4.04
N ASP A 26 -7.84 7.54 5.08
CA ASP A 26 -8.16 8.77 5.82
C ASP A 26 -7.34 9.99 5.36
N ILE A 27 -6.43 9.80 4.38
CA ILE A 27 -5.47 10.82 3.95
C ILE A 27 -5.88 11.39 2.58
N HIS A 28 -6.45 12.60 2.57
CA HIS A 28 -6.93 13.24 1.34
C HIS A 28 -6.67 14.76 1.31
N TRP A 29 -6.34 15.26 0.12
CA TRP A 29 -6.29 16.68 -0.25
C TRP A 29 -6.41 16.79 -1.79
N ASP A 30 -6.57 18.00 -2.31
CA ASP A 30 -6.71 18.23 -3.75
C ASP A 30 -5.49 17.69 -4.53
N ASP A 31 -5.74 16.97 -5.62
CA ASP A 31 -4.71 16.32 -6.46
C ASP A 31 -3.85 15.26 -5.75
N CYS A 32 -4.28 14.72 -4.59
CA CYS A 32 -3.61 13.56 -4.01
C CYS A 32 -3.81 12.30 -4.88
N PHE A 33 -2.71 11.59 -5.18
CA PHE A 33 -2.78 10.34 -5.94
C PHE A 33 -1.71 9.34 -5.47
N CYS A 34 -2.02 8.06 -5.65
CA CYS A 34 -1.09 6.95 -5.43
C CYS A 34 -1.30 5.86 -6.48
N ARG A 35 -0.31 4.99 -6.59
CA ARG A 35 -0.46 3.73 -7.31
C ARG A 35 -1.24 2.72 -6.47
N LYS A 36 -2.02 1.86 -7.12
CA LYS A 36 -2.84 0.81 -6.48
C LYS A 36 -2.23 -0.60 -6.58
N ASP A 37 -1.03 -0.73 -7.15
CA ASP A 37 -0.38 -2.00 -7.45
C ASP A 37 0.92 -2.22 -6.65
N ILE A 38 1.18 -1.45 -5.59
CA ILE A 38 2.43 -1.58 -4.82
C ILE A 38 2.55 -2.98 -4.19
N GLY A 39 3.49 -3.80 -4.67
CA GLY A 39 3.79 -5.13 -4.11
C GLY A 39 3.08 -6.32 -4.78
N TRP A 40 2.31 -6.12 -5.86
CA TRP A 40 1.51 -7.20 -6.49
C TRP A 40 2.32 -8.46 -6.85
N ARG A 41 3.52 -8.31 -7.43
CA ARG A 41 4.39 -9.45 -7.79
C ARG A 41 4.88 -10.25 -6.60
N ALA A 42 5.05 -9.61 -5.45
CA ALA A 42 5.48 -10.30 -4.24
C ALA A 42 4.33 -11.11 -3.64
N ILE A 43 3.10 -10.57 -3.71
CA ILE A 43 1.89 -11.29 -3.31
C ILE A 43 1.67 -12.53 -4.19
N GLU A 44 1.82 -12.41 -5.52
CA GLU A 44 1.73 -13.56 -6.42
C GLU A 44 2.77 -14.65 -6.08
N ARG A 45 3.97 -14.27 -5.61
CA ARG A 45 4.99 -15.23 -5.18
C ARG A 45 4.67 -15.92 -3.86
N GLU A 46 3.96 -15.26 -2.94
CA GLU A 46 3.52 -15.87 -1.67
C GLU A 46 2.41 -16.90 -1.87
N GLN A 47 1.68 -16.83 -2.99
CA GLN A 47 0.53 -17.68 -3.29
C GLN A 47 0.87 -18.88 -4.20
N ASN A 48 2.10 -18.93 -4.74
CA ASN A 48 2.62 -20.07 -5.52
C ASN A 48 3.35 -21.07 -4.62
#